data_AF-Q8I978-F1
#
_entry.id   AF-Q8I978-F1
#
_cell.length_a   1.000
_cell.length_b   1.000
_cell.length_c   1.000
_cell.angle_alpha   90.00
_cell.angle_beta   90.00
_cell.angle_gamma   90.00
#
_symmetry.space_group_name_H-M   'P 1'
#
loop_
_entity.id
_entity.type
_entity.pdbx_description
1 polymer ?
#
loop_
_entity_poly.entity_id
_entity_poly.type
_entity_poly.pdbx_seq_one_letter_code
_entity_poly.pdbx_strand_id
1 'polypeptide(L)'
;PRRQKLCLYYLKELKGETENDLREAFIKTAAAETFLSWQYYKSKNSDKANQLERGIIPPEFLRSMYFTYGDYRDICLNTDISAKIPGSDVSNAKEKIGKVFEKGKSPSGTTTPQDWWDENRNDIWQGMLCALTKYVTDTDNKIKIKNDYSYYNVNKPTTNGTTRLEDFAKKPQFFRW
;
A
#
# COMPACT_ATOMS: atom_id res chain seq x y z
N PRO A 1 -4.93 13.15 -9.43
CA PRO A 1 -4.11 13.90 -8.43
C PRO A 1 -3.34 13.02 -7.42
N ARG A 2 -4.00 12.09 -6.70
CA ARG A 2 -3.36 11.23 -5.68
C ARG A 2 -2.15 10.45 -6.24
N ARG A 3 -2.34 9.67 -7.31
CA ARG A 3 -1.27 8.87 -7.95
C ARG A 3 -0.02 9.67 -8.30
N GLN A 4 -0.17 10.92 -8.75
CA GLN A 4 0.95 11.79 -9.15
C GLN A 4 1.85 12.17 -7.97
N LYS A 5 1.33 12.14 -6.74
CA LYS A 5 2.03 12.49 -5.50
C LYS A 5 2.23 11.28 -4.58
N LEU A 6 2.06 10.06 -5.11
CA LEU A 6 2.23 8.82 -4.36
C LEU A 6 3.64 8.76 -3.78
N CYS A 7 3.77 8.52 -2.48
CA CYS A 7 5.07 8.30 -1.85
C CYS A 7 5.76 7.09 -2.49
N LEU A 8 6.98 7.28 -2.99
CA LEU A 8 7.85 6.20 -3.48
C LEU A 8 9.26 6.28 -2.90
N TYR A 9 9.44 7.12 -1.88
CA TYR A 9 10.75 7.53 -1.38
C TYR A 9 11.63 6.33 -1.02
N TYR A 10 11.14 5.42 -0.18
CA TYR A 10 11.95 4.27 0.26
C TYR A 10 12.21 3.25 -0.84
N LEU A 11 11.37 3.20 -1.88
CA LEU A 11 11.58 2.35 -3.06
C LEU A 11 12.62 2.96 -4.01
N LYS A 12 12.53 4.27 -4.27
CA LYS A 12 13.50 5.01 -5.09
C LYS A 12 14.89 5.01 -4.47
N GLU A 13 14.96 5.26 -3.17
CA GLU A 13 16.22 5.35 -2.42
C GLU A 13 16.72 3.98 -1.93
N LEU A 14 16.10 2.88 -2.39
CA LEU A 14 16.49 1.53 -2.03
C LEU A 14 17.95 1.27 -2.45
N LYS A 15 18.78 0.95 -1.46
CA LYS A 15 20.19 0.60 -1.65
C LYS A 15 20.43 -0.91 -1.63
N GLY A 16 19.62 -1.63 -0.85
CA GLY A 16 19.66 -3.08 -0.78
C GLY A 16 19.07 -3.71 -2.04
N GLU A 17 19.51 -4.93 -2.35
CA GLU A 17 19.06 -5.69 -3.52
C GLU A 17 18.41 -7.02 -3.12
N THR A 18 18.07 -7.19 -1.83
CA THR A 18 17.42 -8.41 -1.34
C THR A 18 15.90 -8.27 -1.29
N GLU A 19 15.20 -9.40 -1.31
CA GLU A 19 13.74 -9.47 -1.14
C GLU A 19 13.28 -8.88 0.21
N ASN A 20 14.12 -9.00 1.25
CA ASN A 20 13.84 -8.42 2.57
C ASN A 20 13.98 -6.90 2.58
N ASP A 21 15.01 -6.35 1.92
CA ASP A 21 15.17 -4.89 1.79
C ASP A 21 13.98 -4.30 1.02
N LEU A 22 13.55 -4.99 -0.04
CA LEU A 22 12.37 -4.63 -0.81
C LEU A 22 11.11 -4.63 0.04
N ARG A 23 10.95 -5.65 0.91
CA ARG A 23 9.80 -5.78 1.82
C ARG A 23 9.73 -4.62 2.78
N GLU A 24 10.85 -4.31 3.42
CA GLU A 24 10.95 -3.19 4.35
C GLU A 24 10.65 -1.86 3.64
N ALA A 25 11.17 -1.65 2.43
CA ALA A 25 10.93 -0.44 1.65
C ALA A 25 9.46 -0.26 1.25
N PHE A 26 8.79 -1.33 0.83
CA PHE A 26 7.35 -1.28 0.52
C PHE A 26 6.52 -0.99 1.77
N ILE A 27 6.79 -1.65 2.90
CA ILE A 27 6.07 -1.41 4.16
C ILE A 27 6.23 0.05 4.61
N LYS A 28 7.46 0.57 4.60
CA LYS A 28 7.74 1.98 4.97
C LYS A 28 7.05 2.96 4.04
N THR A 29 7.13 2.73 2.74
CA THR A 29 6.47 3.55 1.72
C THR A 29 4.95 3.57 1.89
N ALA A 30 4.33 2.39 2.06
CA ALA A 30 2.89 2.29 2.26
C ALA A 30 2.42 2.93 3.58
N ALA A 31 3.20 2.77 4.65
CA ALA A 31 2.95 3.41 5.93
C ALA A 31 3.07 4.95 5.83
N ALA A 32 4.13 5.46 5.21
CA ALA A 32 4.36 6.89 5.04
C ALA A 32 3.26 7.56 4.19
N GLU A 33 2.90 6.95 3.05
CA GLU A 33 1.79 7.42 2.21
C GLU A 33 0.48 7.47 2.98
N THR A 34 0.18 6.43 3.76
CA THR A 34 -1.06 6.36 4.54
C THR A 34 -1.09 7.42 5.62
N PHE A 35 0.03 7.63 6.32
CA PHE A 35 0.18 8.68 7.32
C PHE A 35 -0.07 10.06 6.71
N LEU A 36 0.65 10.43 5.65
CA LEU A 36 0.52 11.73 4.99
C LEU A 36 -0.87 11.92 4.37
N SER A 37 -1.42 10.89 3.73
CA SER A 37 -2.78 10.90 3.19
C SER A 37 -3.81 11.14 4.26
N TRP A 38 -3.65 10.55 5.45
CA TRP A 38 -4.55 10.80 6.58
C TRP A 38 -4.45 12.24 7.08
N GLN A 39 -3.24 12.82 7.19
CA GLN A 39 -3.09 14.24 7.57
C GLN A 39 -3.82 15.15 6.59
N TYR A 40 -3.65 14.89 5.28
CA TYR A 40 -4.34 15.64 4.25
C TYR A 40 -5.87 15.46 4.35
N TYR A 41 -6.35 14.23 4.48
CA TYR A 41 -7.77 13.93 4.61
C TYR A 41 -8.38 14.62 5.84
N LYS A 42 -7.71 14.53 7.00
CA LYS A 42 -8.10 15.17 8.26
C LYS A 42 -8.17 16.70 8.11
N SER A 43 -7.24 17.32 7.39
CA SER A 43 -7.25 18.77 7.16
C SER A 43 -8.47 19.27 6.37
N LYS A 44 -9.12 18.37 5.62
CA LYS A 44 -10.32 18.67 4.81
C LYS A 44 -11.62 18.16 5.41
N ASN A 45 -11.55 17.25 6.38
CA ASN A 45 -12.69 16.55 6.99
C ASN A 45 -12.48 16.46 8.51
N SER A 46 -12.37 17.61 9.18
CA SER A 46 -11.99 17.70 10.59
C SER A 46 -12.96 16.93 11.51
N ASP A 47 -14.24 16.88 11.15
CA ASP A 47 -15.31 16.13 11.83
C ASP A 47 -15.12 14.61 11.77
N LYS A 48 -14.48 14.09 10.72
CA LYS A 48 -14.24 12.66 10.53
C LYS A 48 -13.02 12.14 11.29
N ALA A 49 -12.20 13.02 11.88
CA ALA A 49 -11.13 12.61 12.79
C ALA A 49 -11.66 11.81 13.98
N ASN A 50 -12.86 12.17 14.47
CA ASN A 50 -13.53 11.49 15.58
C ASN A 50 -13.96 10.05 15.24
N GLN A 51 -14.08 9.70 13.95
CA GLN A 51 -14.38 8.31 13.57
C GLN A 51 -13.15 7.42 13.79
N LEU A 52 -11.97 7.87 13.34
CA LEU A 52 -10.75 7.09 13.49
C LEU A 52 -10.37 6.87 14.95
N GLU A 53 -10.53 7.90 15.79
CA GLU A 53 -10.31 7.77 17.24
C GLU A 53 -11.25 6.74 17.90
N ARG A 54 -12.44 6.50 17.33
CA ARG A 54 -13.39 5.45 17.76
C ARG A 54 -13.14 4.08 17.11
N GLY A 55 -11.98 3.93 16.47
CA GLY A 55 -11.56 2.71 15.81
C GLY A 55 -12.23 2.47 14.44
N ILE A 56 -12.84 3.50 13.83
CA ILE A 56 -13.56 3.38 12.55
C ILE A 56 -12.80 4.16 11.48
N ILE A 57 -12.29 3.47 10.47
CA ILE A 57 -11.71 4.12 9.29
C ILE A 57 -12.86 4.70 8.46
N PRO A 58 -12.89 6.03 8.18
CA PRO A 58 -13.91 6.62 7.33
C PRO A 58 -13.98 5.91 5.97
N PRO A 59 -15.18 5.55 5.46
CA PRO A 59 -15.31 4.77 4.23
C PRO A 59 -14.60 5.37 3.01
N GLU A 60 -14.65 6.70 2.85
CA GLU A 60 -13.96 7.42 1.78
C GLU A 60 -12.43 7.29 1.88
N PHE A 61 -11.90 7.32 3.11
CA PHE A 61 -10.49 7.15 3.34
C PHE A 61 -10.05 5.71 3.11
N LEU A 62 -10.84 4.73 3.58
CA LEU A 62 -10.60 3.31 3.30
C LEU A 62 -10.56 3.04 1.80
N ARG A 63 -11.48 3.63 1.03
CA ARG A 63 -11.48 3.55 -0.43
C ARG A 63 -10.19 4.13 -1.01
N SER A 64 -9.72 5.28 -0.52
CA SER A 64 -8.41 5.84 -0.92
C SER A 64 -7.25 4.90 -0.61
N MET A 65 -7.27 4.19 0.52
CA MET A 65 -6.25 3.18 0.84
C MET A 65 -6.25 2.04 -0.17
N TYR A 66 -7.41 1.58 -0.64
CA TYR A 66 -7.50 0.54 -1.67
C TYR A 66 -6.85 0.99 -2.99
N PHE A 67 -7.08 2.26 -3.39
CA PHE A 67 -6.41 2.84 -4.56
C PHE A 67 -4.89 2.86 -4.41
N THR A 68 -4.39 3.33 -3.26
CA THR A 68 -2.96 3.36 -2.96
C THR A 68 -2.34 1.95 -2.96
N TYR A 69 -3.03 0.99 -2.36
CA TYR A 69 -2.60 -0.41 -2.34
C TYR A 69 -2.52 -1.00 -3.76
N GLY A 70 -3.55 -0.75 -4.58
CA GLY A 70 -3.57 -1.16 -5.99
C GLY A 70 -2.45 -0.54 -6.82
N ASP A 71 -2.12 0.74 -6.59
CA ASP A 71 -0.99 1.37 -7.26
C ASP A 71 0.35 0.75 -6.87
N TYR A 72 0.57 0.43 -5.59
CA TYR A 72 1.79 -0.26 -5.16
C TYR A 72 1.90 -1.65 -5.76
N ARG A 73 0.77 -2.37 -5.88
CA ARG A 73 0.72 -3.65 -6.59
C ARG A 73 1.19 -3.47 -8.03
N ASP A 74 0.62 -2.52 -8.77
CA ASP A 74 0.98 -2.33 -10.17
C ASP A 74 2.43 -1.88 -10.36
N ILE A 75 2.97 -1.10 -9.41
CA ILE A 75 4.38 -0.70 -9.42
C ILE A 75 5.29 -1.91 -9.19
N CYS A 76 4.96 -2.77 -8.23
CA CYS A 76 5.69 -4.01 -7.94
C CYS A 76 5.69 -4.95 -9.15
N LEU A 77 4.52 -5.16 -9.76
CA LEU A 77 4.35 -6.07 -10.89
C LEU A 77 4.74 -5.46 -12.24
N ASN A 78 5.22 -4.21 -12.24
CA ASN A 78 5.54 -3.44 -13.44
C ASN A 78 4.37 -3.31 -14.46
N THR A 79 3.13 -3.42 -13.98
CA THR A 79 1.90 -3.18 -14.76
C THR A 79 1.38 -1.75 -14.63
N ASP A 80 2.05 -0.91 -13.83
CA ASP A 80 1.66 0.48 -13.65
C ASP A 80 1.79 1.29 -14.95
N ILE A 81 0.69 1.96 -15.33
CA ILE A 81 0.46 2.65 -16.61
C ILE A 81 0.93 4.11 -16.61
N SER A 82 1.53 4.58 -15.51
CA SER A 82 2.04 5.95 -15.44
C SER A 82 3.21 6.17 -16.41
N ALA A 83 3.37 7.40 -16.87
CA ALA A 83 4.45 7.76 -17.79
C ALA A 83 5.82 7.47 -17.15
N LYS A 84 6.64 6.66 -17.83
CA LYS A 84 7.98 6.27 -17.39
C LYS A 84 9.00 7.33 -17.82
N ILE A 85 8.93 8.50 -17.18
CA ILE A 85 9.86 9.61 -17.45
C ILE A 85 11.21 9.26 -16.81
N PRO A 86 12.33 9.26 -17.55
CA PRO A 86 13.65 9.02 -16.99
C PRO A 86 13.96 9.94 -15.79
N GLY A 87 14.51 9.38 -14.73
CA GLY A 87 14.82 10.11 -13.49
C GLY A 87 13.62 10.41 -12.58
N SER A 88 12.38 10.10 -13.01
CA SER A 88 11.21 10.21 -12.13
C SER A 88 11.23 9.18 -11.00
N ASP A 89 10.53 9.48 -9.91
CA ASP A 89 10.43 8.57 -8.76
C ASP A 89 9.87 7.20 -9.14
N VAL A 90 8.91 7.15 -10.08
CA VAL A 90 8.36 5.88 -10.59
C VAL A 90 9.41 5.09 -11.38
N SER A 91 10.15 5.77 -12.27
CA SER A 91 11.20 5.11 -13.06
C SER A 91 12.29 4.54 -12.15
N ASN A 92 12.75 5.34 -11.19
CA ASN A 92 13.80 4.93 -10.27
C ASN A 92 13.32 3.79 -9.36
N ALA A 93 12.10 3.87 -8.82
CA ALA A 93 11.53 2.78 -8.01
C ALA A 93 11.41 1.48 -8.83
N LYS A 94 10.93 1.53 -10.08
CA LYS A 94 10.83 0.34 -10.94
C LYS A 94 12.20 -0.27 -11.25
N GLU A 95 13.22 0.56 -11.48
CA GLU A 95 14.60 0.09 -11.67
C GLU A 95 15.11 -0.65 -10.42
N LYS A 96 14.91 -0.07 -9.24
CA LYS A 96 15.33 -0.68 -7.97
C LYS A 96 14.60 -1.99 -7.68
N ILE A 97 13.30 -2.04 -7.92
CA ILE A 97 12.49 -3.26 -7.82
C ILE A 97 13.03 -4.32 -8.79
N GLY A 98 13.28 -3.94 -10.05
CA GLY A 98 13.80 -4.85 -11.07
C GLY A 98 15.13 -5.50 -10.66
N LYS A 99 16.04 -4.73 -10.06
CA LYS A 99 17.34 -5.23 -9.56
C LYS A 99 17.23 -6.34 -8.52
N VAL A 100 16.18 -6.35 -7.70
CA VAL A 100 15.95 -7.40 -6.70
C VAL A 100 15.60 -8.74 -7.36
N PHE A 101 14.94 -8.71 -8.52
CA PHE A 101 14.50 -9.90 -9.26
C PHE A 101 15.44 -10.28 -10.41
N GLU A 102 16.60 -9.63 -10.53
CA GLU A 102 17.63 -10.02 -11.49
C GLU A 102 18.17 -11.43 -11.13
N LYS A 103 18.44 -12.24 -12.16
CA LYS A 103 18.95 -13.61 -11.99
C LYS A 103 20.21 -13.62 -11.13
N GLY A 104 20.22 -14.47 -10.10
CA GLY A 104 21.36 -14.66 -9.19
C GLY A 104 21.34 -13.81 -7.91
N LYS A 105 20.35 -12.92 -7.74
CA LYS A 105 20.19 -12.10 -6.52
C LYS A 105 19.06 -12.56 -5.58
N SER A 106 18.09 -13.31 -6.09
CA SER A 106 17.08 -13.97 -5.26
C SER A 106 17.66 -15.26 -4.63
N PRO A 107 17.41 -15.54 -3.33
CA PRO A 107 17.83 -16.78 -2.68
C PRO A 107 17.34 -18.06 -3.38
N SER A 108 16.20 -18.00 -4.08
CA SER A 108 15.64 -19.12 -4.85
C SER A 108 16.08 -19.12 -6.32
N GLY A 109 16.58 -17.99 -6.83
CA GLY A 109 16.89 -17.78 -8.25
C GLY A 109 15.67 -17.73 -9.17
N THR A 110 14.44 -17.86 -8.65
CA THR A 110 13.20 -18.02 -9.42
C THR A 110 12.02 -17.17 -8.95
N THR A 111 12.12 -16.48 -7.80
CA THR A 111 11.03 -15.66 -7.25
C THR A 111 10.65 -14.56 -8.23
N THR A 112 9.40 -14.59 -8.71
CA THR A 112 8.88 -13.52 -9.57
C THR A 112 8.33 -12.35 -8.75
N PRO A 113 8.16 -11.15 -9.33
CA PRO A 113 7.47 -10.05 -8.65
C PRO A 113 6.06 -10.43 -8.17
N GLN A 114 5.38 -11.35 -8.88
CA GLN A 114 4.05 -11.84 -8.50
C GLN A 114 4.12 -12.71 -7.25
N ASP A 115 5.06 -13.66 -7.20
CA ASP A 115 5.27 -14.52 -6.02
C ASP A 115 5.63 -13.66 -4.80
N TRP A 116 6.57 -12.74 -4.99
CA TRP A 116 6.99 -11.82 -3.94
C TRP A 116 5.85 -10.92 -3.45
N TRP A 117 5.05 -10.36 -4.36
CA TRP A 117 3.86 -9.60 -3.96
C TRP A 117 2.94 -10.50 -3.15
N ASP A 118 2.66 -11.72 -3.63
CA ASP A 118 1.72 -12.62 -2.99
C ASP A 118 2.12 -13.03 -1.57
N GLU A 119 3.41 -13.14 -1.30
CA GLU A 119 3.97 -13.38 0.02
C GLU A 119 3.86 -12.15 0.95
N ASN A 120 4.07 -10.94 0.41
CA ASN A 120 4.27 -9.72 1.22
C ASN A 120 3.07 -8.78 1.27
N ARG A 121 2.06 -9.00 0.42
CA ARG A 121 0.88 -8.13 0.24
C ARG A 121 0.09 -7.89 1.52
N ASN A 122 0.09 -8.87 2.44
CA ASN A 122 -0.52 -8.74 3.77
C ASN A 122 0.26 -7.76 4.66
N ASP A 123 1.58 -7.90 4.72
CA ASP A 123 2.44 -7.06 5.55
C ASP A 123 2.43 -5.59 5.10
N ILE A 124 2.35 -5.36 3.78
CA ILE A 124 2.20 -4.03 3.20
C ILE A 124 0.89 -3.38 3.69
N TRP A 125 -0.24 -4.11 3.62
CA TRP A 125 -1.52 -3.64 4.14
C TRP A 125 -1.47 -3.38 5.66
N GLN A 126 -0.86 -4.28 6.42
CA GLN A 126 -0.66 -4.12 7.85
C GLN A 126 0.18 -2.87 8.18
N GLY A 127 1.19 -2.55 7.36
CA GLY A 127 1.96 -1.31 7.44
C GLY A 127 1.08 -0.07 7.33
N MET A 128 0.13 -0.06 6.39
CA MET A 128 -0.85 1.02 6.22
C MET A 128 -1.74 1.18 7.47
N LEU A 129 -2.27 0.08 8.02
CA LEU A 129 -3.06 0.12 9.26
C LEU A 129 -2.23 0.61 10.46
N CYS A 130 -0.99 0.14 10.60
CA CYS A 130 -0.08 0.57 11.65
C CYS A 130 0.17 2.09 11.60
N ALA A 131 0.31 2.67 10.40
CA ALA A 131 0.45 4.11 10.23
C ALA A 131 -0.79 4.87 10.73
N LEU A 132 -2.00 4.39 10.43
CA LEU A 132 -3.24 4.99 10.93
C LEU A 132 -3.35 4.96 12.45
N THR A 133 -2.95 3.86 13.08
CA THR A 133 -3.01 3.72 14.54
C THR A 133 -2.12 4.72 15.30
N LYS A 134 -1.24 5.46 14.61
CA LYS A 134 -0.49 6.58 15.20
C LYS A 134 -1.37 7.80 15.50
N TYR A 135 -2.53 7.91 14.88
CA TYR A 135 -3.54 8.95 15.14
C TYR A 135 -4.64 8.50 16.09
N VAL A 136 -4.47 7.35 16.74
CA VAL A 136 -5.41 6.86 17.74
C VAL A 136 -4.68 6.80 19.05
N THR A 137 -5.30 7.24 20.12
CA THR A 137 -4.69 7.22 21.46
C THR A 137 -5.01 5.92 22.18
N ASP A 138 -6.30 5.61 22.26
CA ASP A 138 -6.86 4.44 22.92
C ASP A 138 -6.35 3.10 22.32
N THR A 139 -5.91 2.20 23.19
CA THR A 139 -5.30 0.92 22.78
C THR A 139 -6.32 -0.03 22.18
N ASP A 140 -7.54 -0.08 22.72
CA ASP A 140 -8.59 -0.98 22.26
C ASP A 140 -9.06 -0.57 20.86
N ASN A 141 -9.16 0.74 20.59
CA ASN A 141 -9.47 1.26 19.26
C ASN A 141 -8.36 0.99 18.24
N LYS A 142 -7.08 0.96 18.65
CA LYS A 142 -5.98 0.52 17.77
C LYS A 142 -6.11 -0.95 17.41
N ILE A 143 -6.40 -1.80 18.40
CA ILE A 143 -6.60 -3.24 18.21
C ILE A 143 -7.80 -3.46 17.30
N LYS A 144 -8.91 -2.75 17.55
CA LYS A 144 -10.11 -2.78 16.72
C LYS A 144 -9.81 -2.43 15.27
N ILE A 145 -9.10 -1.35 14.99
CA ILE A 145 -8.72 -0.99 13.60
C ILE A 145 -7.94 -2.12 12.94
N LYS A 146 -6.92 -2.66 13.62
CA LYS A 146 -6.07 -3.72 13.07
C LYS A 146 -6.84 -5.01 12.84
N ASN A 147 -7.84 -5.31 13.66
CA ASN A 147 -8.68 -6.49 13.53
C ASN A 147 -9.75 -6.29 12.46
N ASP A 148 -10.64 -5.30 12.62
CA ASP A 148 -11.80 -5.06 11.75
C ASP A 148 -11.39 -4.83 10.30
N TYR A 149 -10.28 -4.12 10.09
CA TYR A 149 -9.72 -3.83 8.75
C TYR A 149 -8.50 -4.69 8.42
N SER A 150 -8.26 -5.79 9.14
CA SER A 150 -7.19 -6.74 8.81
C SER A 150 -7.28 -7.19 7.35
N TYR A 151 -6.13 -7.56 6.76
CA TYR A 151 -6.07 -8.04 5.38
C TYR A 151 -7.08 -9.18 5.12
N TYR A 152 -7.24 -10.09 6.08
CA TYR A 152 -8.24 -11.15 6.03
C TYR A 152 -9.67 -10.60 5.99
N ASN A 153 -10.04 -9.69 6.89
CA ASN A 153 -11.40 -9.16 6.97
C ASN A 153 -11.80 -8.32 5.75
N VAL A 154 -10.89 -7.49 5.22
CA VAL A 154 -11.15 -6.70 4.00
C VAL A 154 -11.22 -7.52 2.72
N ASN A 155 -10.87 -8.80 2.78
CA ASN A 155 -10.96 -9.77 1.68
C ASN A 155 -12.02 -10.86 1.91
N LYS A 156 -12.80 -10.79 3.00
CA LYS A 156 -13.88 -11.75 3.21
C LYS A 156 -14.98 -11.60 2.15
N PRO A 157 -15.65 -12.69 1.75
CA PRO A 157 -16.92 -12.61 1.04
C PRO A 157 -17.91 -11.78 1.86
N THR A 158 -18.57 -10.81 1.21
CA THR A 158 -19.67 -10.06 1.84
C THR A 158 -20.93 -10.26 1.01
N THR A 159 -22.08 -10.35 1.68
CA THR A 159 -23.40 -10.45 1.03
C THR A 159 -23.86 -9.13 0.40
N ASN A 160 -23.19 -8.02 0.72
CA ASN A 160 -23.65 -6.66 0.39
C ASN A 160 -22.86 -6.03 -0.78
N GLY A 161 -22.13 -6.83 -1.57
CA GLY A 161 -21.44 -6.34 -2.77
C GLY A 161 -20.20 -5.47 -2.50
N THR A 162 -19.69 -5.45 -1.27
CA THR A 162 -18.45 -4.72 -0.94
C THR A 162 -17.29 -5.36 -1.72
N THR A 163 -16.58 -4.57 -2.52
CA THR A 163 -15.44 -5.07 -3.31
C THR A 163 -14.30 -5.44 -2.35
N ARG A 164 -13.78 -6.67 -2.47
CA ARG A 164 -12.60 -7.12 -1.72
C ARG A 164 -11.37 -6.32 -2.11
N LEU A 165 -10.43 -6.14 -1.18
CA LEU A 165 -9.18 -5.43 -1.46
C LEU A 165 -8.43 -6.02 -2.66
N GLU A 166 -8.28 -7.34 -2.72
CA GLU A 166 -7.58 -8.02 -3.81
C GLU A 166 -8.32 -7.91 -5.14
N ASP A 167 -9.64 -8.10 -5.14
CA ASP A 167 -10.45 -7.98 -6.37
C ASP A 167 -10.36 -6.56 -6.93
N PHE A 168 -10.32 -5.56 -6.04
CA PHE A 168 -10.09 -4.19 -6.43
C PHE A 168 -8.67 -3.97 -6.98
N ALA A 169 -7.64 -4.47 -6.32
CA ALA A 169 -6.23 -4.34 -6.71
C ALA A 169 -5.86 -5.11 -7.99
N LYS A 170 -6.64 -6.13 -8.36
CA LYS A 170 -6.46 -6.90 -9.60
C LYS A 170 -7.15 -6.29 -10.82
N LYS A 171 -8.12 -5.38 -10.64
CA LYS A 171 -8.71 -4.64 -11.78
C LYS A 171 -7.60 -3.95 -12.59
N PRO A 172 -7.68 -3.88 -13.92
CA PRO A 172 -6.70 -3.11 -14.68
C PRO A 172 -6.63 -1.66 -14.17
N GLN A 173 -5.41 -1.12 -14.00
CA GLN A 173 -5.20 0.18 -13.36
C GLN A 173 -6.01 1.31 -14.04
N PHE A 174 -6.18 1.23 -15.36
CA PHE A 174 -7.02 2.15 -16.13
C PHE A 174 -8.46 2.25 -15.61
N PHE A 175 -9.07 1.13 -15.18
CA PHE A 175 -10.44 1.12 -14.64
C PHE A 175 -10.52 1.53 -13.17
N ARG A 176 -9.37 1.67 -12.49
CA ARG A 176 -9.33 2.25 -11.15
C ARG A 176 -9.23 3.77 -11.20
N TRP A 177 -8.38 4.31 -12.07
CA TRP A 177 -8.06 5.74 -12.08
C TRP A 177 -9.25 6.65 -12.43
#